data_AF-A0A420ARU7-F1
#
_entry.id   AF-A0A420ARU7-F1
#
_cell.length_a   1.000
_cell.length_b   1.000
_cell.length_c   1.000
_cell.angle_alpha   90.00
_cell.angle_beta   90.00
_cell.angle_gamma   90.00
#
_symmetry.space_group_name_H-M   'P 1'
#
loop_
_entity.id
_entity.type
_entity.pdbx_description
1 polymer ?
#
loop_
_entity_poly.entity_id
_entity_poly.type
_entity_poly.pdbx_seq_one_letter_code
_entity_poly.pdbx_strand_id
1 'polypeptide(L)'
;MAKKGFLDGYKTYDTSQGYGSSKKWRSAFNERFSKQEAETIIGNEKQTPYQILGIKHGATKSEIKKAFRALVTEWHPDLNQHRLQEAEEMSKKIIAAYSLLSK
;
A
#
# COMPACT_ATOMS: atom_id res chain seq x y z
N MET A 1 -2.00 5.98 27.60
CA MET A 1 -2.68 5.12 26.60
C MET A 1 -1.93 5.25 25.28
N ALA A 2 -1.13 4.26 24.91
CA ALA A 2 -0.37 4.29 23.65
C ALA A 2 -1.34 4.17 22.47
N LYS A 3 -1.31 5.14 21.55
CA LYS A 3 -2.10 5.06 20.32
C LYS A 3 -1.53 3.91 19.49
N LYS A 4 -2.32 2.83 19.32
CA LYS A 4 -1.97 1.74 18.41
C LYS A 4 -1.55 2.33 17.07
N GLY A 5 -0.31 2.04 16.68
CA GLY A 5 0.18 2.41 15.36
C GLY A 5 -0.72 1.79 14.29
N PHE A 6 -0.71 2.35 13.09
CA PHE A 6 -1.46 1.80 11.96
C PHE A 6 -1.22 0.30 11.74
N LEU A 7 -0.09 -0.24 12.22
CA LEU A 7 0.34 -1.62 12.06
C LEU A 7 0.35 -2.49 13.33
N ASP A 8 -0.36 -2.07 14.38
CA ASP A 8 -0.33 -2.74 15.69
C ASP A 8 -1.35 -3.89 15.83
N GLY A 9 -1.93 -4.36 14.70
CA GLY A 9 -2.99 -5.38 14.65
C GLY A 9 -2.74 -6.52 13.65
N TYR A 10 -1.58 -6.55 13.00
CA TYR A 10 -1.21 -7.60 12.04
C TYR A 10 -0.77 -8.86 12.80
N LYS A 11 -1.53 -9.96 12.68
CA LYS A 11 -1.33 -11.20 13.47
C LYS A 11 -0.69 -12.36 12.69
N THR A 12 -0.29 -12.16 11.44
CA THR A 12 -0.02 -13.25 10.51
C THR A 12 1.15 -12.93 9.59
N TYR A 13 2.37 -12.95 10.12
CA TYR A 13 3.55 -13.25 9.30
C TYR A 13 4.53 -14.05 10.16
N ASP A 14 4.65 -15.34 9.87
CA ASP A 14 5.74 -16.16 10.40
C ASP A 14 7.07 -15.56 9.90
N THR A 15 7.87 -15.07 10.85
CA THR A 15 9.15 -14.41 10.60
C THR A 15 10.28 -15.37 10.22
N SER A 16 10.01 -16.67 10.08
CA SER A 16 11.00 -17.69 9.72
C SER A 16 11.35 -17.73 8.22
N GLN A 17 10.41 -17.34 7.33
CA GLN A 17 10.53 -17.49 5.87
C GLN A 17 10.14 -16.23 5.05
N GLY A 18 9.99 -15.03 5.65
CA GLY A 18 9.66 -13.84 4.86
C GLY A 18 9.64 -12.51 5.62
N TYR A 19 10.05 -11.45 4.89
CA TYR A 19 10.00 -9.99 5.14
C TYR A 19 9.77 -9.53 6.59
N GLY A 20 10.84 -9.09 7.25
CA GLY A 20 10.85 -8.64 8.66
C GLY A 20 9.94 -7.45 9.01
N SER A 21 10.08 -6.96 10.26
CA SER A 21 9.18 -6.05 10.98
C SER A 21 8.47 -4.95 10.17
N SER A 22 7.30 -4.47 10.61
CA SER A 22 6.54 -3.38 9.95
C SER A 22 7.40 -2.15 9.60
N LYS A 23 8.39 -1.82 10.44
CA LYS A 23 9.38 -0.77 10.19
C LYS A 23 10.40 -1.18 9.12
N LYS A 24 10.85 -2.44 9.14
CA LYS A 24 11.76 -3.03 8.15
C LYS A 24 11.09 -3.19 6.79
N TRP A 25 9.82 -3.59 6.74
CA TRP A 25 8.99 -3.58 5.54
C TRP A 25 8.81 -2.16 5.03
N ARG A 26 8.41 -1.20 5.85
CA ARG A 26 8.28 0.21 5.43
C ARG A 26 9.60 0.80 4.91
N SER A 27 10.71 0.43 5.54
CA SER A 27 12.06 0.86 5.14
C SER A 27 12.47 0.20 3.82
N ALA A 28 12.39 -1.13 3.74
CA ALA A 28 12.70 -1.90 2.54
C ALA A 28 11.75 -1.54 1.38
N PHE A 29 10.51 -1.18 1.68
CA PHE A 29 9.51 -0.73 0.72
C PHE A 29 9.88 0.63 0.13
N ASN A 30 10.19 1.62 0.97
CA ASN A 30 10.66 2.93 0.52
C ASN A 30 11.98 2.83 -0.27
N GLU A 31 12.79 1.81 0.00
CA GLU A 31 14.06 1.54 -0.66
C GLU A 31 13.90 0.78 -1.98
N ARG A 32 12.88 -0.07 -2.11
CA ARG A 32 12.68 -0.95 -3.27
C ARG A 32 11.67 -0.47 -4.30
N PHE A 33 10.63 0.26 -3.91
CA PHE A 33 9.66 0.78 -4.88
C PHE A 33 10.23 2.02 -5.56
N SER A 34 10.94 1.80 -6.67
CA SER A 34 11.49 2.88 -7.46
C SER A 34 10.35 3.72 -8.07
N LYS A 35 10.60 5.01 -8.29
CA LYS A 35 9.63 5.89 -8.96
C LYS A 35 9.28 5.34 -10.35
N GLN A 36 10.26 4.74 -11.03
CA GLN A 36 10.10 4.14 -12.35
C GLN A 36 9.14 2.95 -12.33
N GLU A 37 9.23 2.06 -11.33
CA GLU A 37 8.29 0.94 -11.21
C GLU A 37 6.87 1.42 -10.90
N ALA A 38 6.72 2.41 -10.02
CA ALA A 38 5.42 3.00 -9.76
C ALA A 38 4.81 3.66 -11.02
N GLU A 39 5.62 4.40 -11.78
CA GLU A 39 5.22 4.98 -13.07
C GLU A 39 4.86 3.90 -14.11
N THR A 40 5.57 2.77 -14.12
CA THR A 40 5.31 1.66 -15.05
C THR A 40 4.01 0.94 -14.71
N ILE A 41 3.80 0.62 -13.43
CA ILE A 41 2.57 -0.04 -12.95
C ILE A 41 1.35 0.84 -13.24
N ILE A 42 1.46 2.14 -12.97
CA ILE A 42 0.36 3.08 -13.20
C ILE A 42 0.21 3.40 -14.70
N GLY A 43 1.30 3.53 -15.45
CA GLY A 43 1.26 3.84 -16.88
C GLY A 43 0.71 2.72 -17.75
N ASN A 44 0.84 1.47 -17.29
CA ASN A 44 0.17 0.32 -17.91
C ASN A 44 -1.33 0.29 -17.63
N GLU A 45 -1.78 0.95 -16.54
CA GLU A 45 -3.18 1.07 -16.18
C GLU A 45 -3.77 2.35 -16.78
N LYS A 46 -4.97 2.28 -17.37
CA LYS A 46 -5.66 3.48 -17.88
C LYS A 46 -6.23 4.36 -16.75
N GLN A 47 -5.68 4.27 -15.54
CA GLN A 47 -6.17 4.90 -14.31
C GLN A 47 -5.11 5.81 -13.70
N THR A 48 -5.55 6.96 -13.20
CA THR A 48 -4.68 7.88 -12.47
C THR A 48 -4.42 7.40 -11.03
N PRO A 49 -3.31 7.81 -10.39
CA PRO A 49 -3.06 7.51 -8.98
C PRO A 49 -4.20 7.93 -8.04
N TYR A 50 -4.85 9.06 -8.34
CA TYR A 50 -6.00 9.55 -7.59
C TYR A 50 -7.21 8.61 -7.71
N GLN A 51 -7.47 8.08 -8.91
CA GLN A 51 -8.55 7.12 -9.14
C GLN A 51 -8.29 5.79 -8.43
N ILE A 52 -7.05 5.30 -8.44
CA ILE A 52 -6.67 4.06 -7.74
C ILE A 52 -6.86 4.20 -6.22
N LEU A 53 -6.53 5.38 -5.66
CA LEU A 53 -6.78 5.67 -4.25
C LEU A 53 -8.24 6.07 -3.96
N GLY A 54 -9.10 6.20 -4.97
CA GLY A 54 -10.50 6.61 -4.80
C GLY A 54 -10.66 8.04 -4.27
N ILE A 55 -9.73 8.94 -4.57
CA ILE A 55 -9.71 10.33 -4.07
C ILE A 55 -9.82 11.33 -5.22
N LYS A 56 -10.22 12.56 -4.89
CA LYS A 56 -10.29 13.65 -5.86
C LYS A 56 -8.90 14.15 -6.24
N HIS A 57 -8.77 14.65 -7.46
CA HIS A 57 -7.58 15.36 -7.90
C HIS A 57 -7.34 16.59 -7.01
N GLY A 58 -6.12 16.77 -6.49
CA GLY A 58 -5.79 17.84 -5.56
C GLY A 58 -6.12 17.55 -4.09
N ALA A 59 -6.44 16.29 -3.74
CA ALA A 59 -6.58 15.87 -2.34
C ALA A 59 -5.32 16.19 -1.52
N THR A 60 -5.53 16.54 -0.25
CA THR A 60 -4.45 16.86 0.69
C THR A 60 -3.62 15.62 1.03
N LYS A 61 -2.37 15.83 1.48
CA LYS A 61 -1.49 14.74 1.95
C LYS A 61 -2.15 13.89 3.06
N SER A 62 -3.00 14.50 3.88
CA SER A 62 -3.76 13.80 4.93
C SER A 62 -4.79 12.85 4.34
N GLU A 63 -5.55 13.29 3.33
CA GLU A 63 -6.55 12.48 2.63
C GLU A 63 -5.90 11.34 1.84
N ILE A 64 -4.81 11.61 1.12
CA ILE A 64 -4.02 10.59 0.41
C ILE A 64 -3.58 9.49 1.39
N LYS A 65 -3.02 9.88 2.54
CA LYS A 65 -2.58 8.93 3.56
C LYS A 65 -3.74 8.16 4.19
N LYS A 66 -4.90 8.80 4.38
CA LYS A 66 -6.10 8.15 4.94
C LYS A 66 -6.64 7.10 3.97
N ALA A 67 -6.78 7.44 2.69
CA ALA A 67 -7.28 6.56 1.65
C ALA A 67 -6.35 5.35 1.44
N PHE A 68 -5.04 5.60 1.32
CA PHE A 68 -4.03 4.55 1.23
C PHE A 68 -4.13 3.55 2.39
N ARG A 69 -4.25 4.06 3.63
CA ARG A 69 -4.35 3.21 4.82
C ARG A 69 -5.60 2.32 4.81
N ALA A 70 -6.74 2.86 4.38
CA ALA A 70 -7.98 2.11 4.29
C ALA A 70 -7.86 0.98 3.24
N LEU A 71 -7.37 1.32 2.05
CA LEU A 71 -7.26 0.39 0.93
C LEU A 71 -6.25 -0.74 1.17
N VAL A 72 -5.10 -0.45 1.80
CA VAL A 72 -4.12 -1.49 2.15
C VAL A 72 -4.69 -2.47 3.18
N THR A 73 -5.51 -2.01 4.11
CA THR A 73 -6.21 -2.91 5.03
C THR A 73 -7.26 -3.73 4.29
N GLU A 74 -8.06 -3.10 3.43
CA GLU A 74 -9.11 -3.77 2.67
C GLU A 74 -8.58 -4.86 1.74
N TRP A 75 -7.47 -4.59 1.03
CA TRP A 75 -6.85 -5.49 0.07
C TRP A 75 -5.68 -6.29 0.64
N HIS A 76 -5.58 -6.38 1.96
CA HIS A 76 -4.51 -7.13 2.61
C HIS A 76 -4.62 -8.64 2.30
N PRO A 77 -3.54 -9.34 1.91
CA PRO A 77 -3.59 -10.76 1.58
C PRO A 77 -4.12 -11.62 2.74
N ASP A 78 -3.77 -11.28 3.98
CA ASP A 78 -4.27 -12.03 5.16
C ASP A 78 -5.79 -11.98 5.34
N LEU A 79 -6.43 -10.89 4.90
CA LEU A 79 -7.88 -10.72 4.95
C LEU A 79 -8.57 -11.24 3.68
N ASN A 80 -7.78 -11.50 2.63
CA ASN A 80 -8.23 -11.86 1.30
C ASN A 80 -7.61 -13.18 0.83
N GLN A 81 -7.48 -14.16 1.73
CA GLN A 81 -6.86 -15.46 1.44
C GLN A 81 -7.58 -16.24 0.32
N HIS A 82 -8.87 -15.97 0.11
CA HIS A 82 -9.68 -16.55 -0.97
C HIS A 82 -9.40 -15.91 -2.34
N ARG A 83 -8.73 -14.75 -2.38
CA ARG A 83 -8.42 -13.98 -3.60
C ARG A 83 -7.03 -13.36 -3.52
N LEU A 84 -6.03 -14.17 -3.14
CA LEU A 84 -4.66 -13.71 -2.89
C LEU A 84 -4.05 -12.97 -4.08
N GLN A 85 -4.28 -13.45 -5.30
CA GLN A 85 -3.73 -12.86 -6.51
C GLN A 85 -4.31 -11.47 -6.79
N GLU A 86 -5.62 -11.30 -6.66
CA GLU A 86 -6.28 -9.99 -6.78
C GLU A 86 -5.83 -9.04 -5.67
N ALA A 87 -5.72 -9.54 -4.44
CA ALA A 87 -5.26 -8.77 -3.29
C ALA A 87 -3.83 -8.27 -3.47
N GLU A 88 -2.94 -9.10 -4.03
CA GLU A 88 -1.57 -8.73 -4.33
C GLU A 88 -1.49 -7.66 -5.44
N GLU A 89 -2.23 -7.84 -6.54
CA GLU A 89 -2.27 -6.87 -7.63
C GLU A 89 -2.83 -5.51 -7.18
N MET A 90 -3.94 -5.52 -6.45
CA MET A 90 -4.55 -4.31 -5.92
C MET A 90 -3.63 -3.63 -4.92
N SER A 91 -3.03 -4.39 -3.99
CA SER A 91 -2.06 -3.85 -3.03
C SER A 91 -0.89 -3.17 -3.75
N LYS A 92 -0.33 -3.78 -4.80
CA LYS A 92 0.74 -3.17 -5.61
C LYS A 92 0.30 -1.86 -6.25
N LYS A 93 -0.91 -1.79 -6.82
CA LYS A 93 -1.47 -0.57 -7.43
C LYS A 93 -1.67 0.55 -6.41
N ILE A 94 -2.30 0.25 -5.27
CA ILE A 94 -2.55 1.19 -4.16
C ILE A 94 -1.23 1.80 -3.68
N ILE A 95 -0.22 0.94 -3.54
CA ILE A 95 1.11 1.29 -3.11
C ILE A 95 1.83 2.19 -4.14
N ALA A 96 1.81 1.82 -5.42
CA ALA A 96 2.38 2.62 -6.50
C ALA A 96 1.75 4.02 -6.57
N ALA A 97 0.41 4.08 -6.50
CA ALA A 97 -0.32 5.34 -6.52
C ALA A 97 0.06 6.25 -5.34
N TYR A 98 0.14 5.69 -4.12
CA TYR A 98 0.57 6.45 -2.95
C TYR A 98 2.01 6.96 -3.07
N SER A 99 2.93 6.16 -3.62
CA SER A 99 4.32 6.56 -3.82
C SER A 99 4.45 7.79 -4.75
N LEU A 100 3.66 7.83 -5.82
CA LEU A 100 3.65 8.97 -6.75
C LEU A 100 3.05 10.24 -6.13
N LEU A 101 2.01 10.10 -5.31
CA LEU A 101 1.29 11.24 -4.72
C LEU A 101 1.88 11.75 -3.40
N SER A 102 2.67 10.94 -2.71
CA SER A 102 3.23 11.28 -1.38
C SER A 102 4.61 11.95 -1.44
N LYS A 103 5.14 12.25 -2.64
CA LYS A 103 6.39 12.99 -2.80
C LYS A 103 6.27 14.48 -2.49
#